data_AF-A0A7K3GH47-F1
#
_entry.id   AF-A0A7K3GH47-F1
#
_cell.length_a   1.000
_cell.length_b   1.000
_cell.length_c   1.000
_cell.angle_alpha   90.00
_cell.angle_beta   90.00
_cell.angle_gamma   90.00
#
_symmetry.space_group_name_H-M   'P 1'
#
loop_
_entity.id
_entity.type
_entity.pdbx_description
1 polymer ?
#
loop_
_entity_poly.entity_id
_entity_poly.type
_entity_poly.pdbx_seq_one_letter_code
_entity_poly.pdbx_strand_id
1 'polypeptide(L)'
;MQTFDTPAPVSVLLDVPAGSIRLIAADRVDTVVEILPADAGKSTDVKAAEQATVAYGDGVLRIAAAPAKNRVLGNSGAIEVTVRLPAGSRVEAKTADAEFRGV
;
A
#
# COMPACT_ATOMS: atom_id res chain seq x y z
N MET A 1 -0.52 -3.76 -10.64
CA MET A 1 0.42 -4.62 -9.89
C MET A 1 1.85 -4.19 -10.19
N GLN A 2 2.71 -4.10 -9.17
CA GLN A 2 4.13 -3.75 -9.29
C GLN A 2 4.97 -4.81 -8.56
N THR A 3 6.12 -5.18 -9.13
CA THR A 3 7.00 -6.24 -8.59
C THR A 3 8.42 -5.71 -8.45
N PHE A 4 9.08 -6.06 -7.35
CA PHE A 4 10.44 -5.66 -7.02
C PHE A 4 11.28 -6.87 -6.61
N ASP A 5 12.49 -6.98 -7.14
CA ASP A 5 13.46 -7.98 -6.71
C ASP A 5 13.97 -7.63 -5.31
N THR A 6 13.67 -8.49 -4.34
CA THR A 6 13.93 -8.27 -2.91
C THR A 6 14.38 -9.59 -2.28
N PRO A 7 15.60 -10.07 -2.60
CA PRO A 7 16.10 -11.35 -2.10
C PRO A 7 16.38 -11.35 -0.58
N ALA A 8 16.32 -10.17 0.06
CA ALA A 8 16.44 -10.00 1.50
C ALA A 8 15.18 -9.29 2.04
N PRO A 9 14.85 -9.48 3.34
CA PRO A 9 13.76 -8.77 4.00
C PRO A 9 13.83 -7.26 3.83
N VAL A 10 12.68 -6.62 3.58
CA VAL A 10 12.57 -5.18 3.32
C VAL A 10 11.91 -4.45 4.49
N SER A 11 12.01 -3.11 4.47
CA SER A 11 11.17 -2.26 5.32
C SER A 11 10.04 -1.66 4.50
N VAL A 12 8.79 -1.89 4.89
CA VAL A 12 7.60 -1.37 4.22
C VAL A 12 7.07 -0.18 5.00
N LEU A 13 6.97 0.98 4.35
CA LEU A 13 6.32 2.18 4.87
C LEU A 13 5.03 2.42 4.09
N LEU A 14 3.89 2.32 4.77
CA LEU A 14 2.55 2.55 4.22
C LEU A 14 1.97 3.85 4.78
N ASP A 15 1.60 4.78 3.91
CA ASP A 15 0.77 5.95 4.25
C ASP A 15 -0.53 5.87 3.44
N VAL A 16 -1.56 5.29 4.05
CA VAL A 16 -2.86 5.05 3.41
C VAL A 16 -3.95 5.56 4.35
N PRO A 17 -4.69 6.63 3.99
CA PRO A 17 -5.62 7.26 4.90
C PRO A 17 -6.78 6.34 5.27
N ALA A 18 -7.35 5.61 4.30
CA ALA A 18 -8.47 4.72 4.52
C ALA A 18 -8.48 3.49 3.59
N GLY A 19 -9.09 2.39 4.05
CA GLY A 19 -9.32 1.18 3.26
C GLY A 19 -8.83 -0.10 3.94
N SER A 20 -8.17 -0.98 3.20
CA SER A 20 -7.70 -2.27 3.71
C SER A 20 -6.24 -2.51 3.33
N ILE A 21 -5.46 -3.05 4.26
CA ILE A 21 -4.06 -3.37 4.06
C ILE A 21 -3.82 -4.83 4.43
N ARG A 22 -3.35 -5.61 3.46
CA ARG A 22 -3.04 -7.04 3.60
C ARG A 22 -1.56 -7.29 3.32
N LEU A 23 -0.87 -7.83 4.31
CA LEU A 23 0.54 -8.19 4.24
C LEU A 23 0.63 -9.71 4.26
N ILE A 24 1.31 -10.28 3.27
CA ILE A 24 1.48 -11.72 3.11
C ILE A 24 2.98 -12.00 3.11
N ALA A 25 3.50 -12.47 4.24
CA ALA A 25 4.90 -12.82 4.39
C ALA A 25 5.11 -14.28 3.98
N ALA A 26 6.06 -14.54 3.09
CA ALA A 26 6.40 -15.89 2.67
C ALA A 26 7.91 -16.05 2.44
N ASP A 27 8.38 -17.29 2.35
CA ASP A 27 9.73 -17.56 1.86
C ASP A 27 9.78 -17.29 0.35
N ARG A 28 10.19 -16.06 -0.01
CA ARG A 28 10.21 -15.55 -1.38
C ARG A 28 11.30 -14.50 -1.54
N VAL A 29 11.74 -14.31 -2.79
CA VAL A 29 12.85 -13.41 -3.15
C VAL A 29 12.39 -12.13 -3.86
N ASP A 30 11.08 -11.91 -3.88
CA ASP A 30 10.44 -10.79 -4.54
C ASP A 30 9.40 -10.13 -3.61
N THR A 31 9.02 -8.91 -3.96
CA THR A 31 7.99 -8.12 -3.29
C THR A 31 6.99 -7.72 -4.36
N VAL A 32 5.70 -7.98 -4.11
CA VAL A 32 4.63 -7.69 -5.08
C VAL A 32 3.62 -6.81 -4.39
N VAL A 33 3.32 -5.67 -5.01
CA VAL A 33 2.35 -4.69 -4.53
C VAL A 33 1.19 -4.64 -5.50
N GLU A 34 0.00 -4.83 -4.96
CA GLU A 34 -1.27 -4.65 -5.63
C GLU A 34 -2.06 -3.56 -4.91
N ILE A 35 -2.59 -2.63 -5.68
CA ILE A 35 -3.42 -1.52 -5.20
C ILE A 35 -4.69 -1.52 -6.04
N LEU A 36 -5.82 -1.59 -5.38
CA LEU A 36 -7.15 -1.58 -5.97
C LEU A 36 -8.01 -0.50 -5.28
N PRO A 37 -9.04 0.05 -5.95
CA PRO A 37 -10.04 0.84 -5.27
C PRO A 37 -10.80 -0.04 -4.27
N ALA A 38 -11.13 0.48 -3.09
CA ALA A 38 -11.99 -0.23 -2.14
C ALA A 38 -13.39 -0.47 -2.72
N ASP A 39 -13.92 0.49 -3.47
CA ASP A 39 -15.13 0.35 -4.27
C ASP A 39 -14.88 0.85 -5.71
N ALA A 40 -14.87 -0.07 -6.67
CA ALA A 40 -14.68 0.24 -8.09
C ALA A 40 -15.84 1.06 -8.71
N GLY A 41 -17.01 1.10 -8.07
CA GLY A 41 -18.14 1.94 -8.46
C GLY A 41 -18.01 3.39 -7.98
N LYS A 42 -17.06 3.67 -7.08
CA LYS A 42 -16.87 4.98 -6.46
C LYS A 42 -15.67 5.71 -7.04
N SER A 43 -15.95 6.78 -7.78
CA SER A 43 -14.91 7.54 -8.51
C SER A 43 -13.78 8.10 -7.64
N THR A 44 -14.02 8.35 -6.35
CA THR A 44 -12.98 8.79 -5.42
C THR A 44 -12.02 7.68 -5.05
N ASP A 45 -12.51 6.44 -4.89
CA ASP A 45 -11.69 5.27 -4.58
C ASP A 45 -10.87 4.85 -5.82
N VAL A 46 -11.49 4.90 -7.01
CA VAL A 46 -10.80 4.69 -8.30
C VAL A 46 -9.65 5.68 -8.47
N LYS A 47 -9.91 6.98 -8.30
CA LYS A 47 -8.88 8.02 -8.39
C LYS A 47 -7.78 7.83 -7.34
N ALA A 48 -8.14 7.45 -6.12
CA ALA A 48 -7.17 7.21 -5.06
C ALA A 48 -6.22 6.06 -5.41
N ALA A 49 -6.75 4.96 -5.98
CA ALA A 49 -5.95 3.83 -6.44
C ALA A 49 -5.04 4.18 -7.63
N GLU A 50 -5.56 4.93 -8.61
CA GLU A 50 -4.78 5.39 -9.78
C GLU A 50 -3.64 6.33 -9.40
N GLN A 51 -3.85 7.19 -8.39
CA GLN A 51 -2.87 8.17 -7.93
C GLN A 51 -1.96 7.64 -6.82
N ALA A 52 -2.18 6.42 -6.34
CA ALA A 52 -1.31 5.79 -5.36
C ALA A 52 0.08 5.57 -5.95
N THR A 53 1.09 5.79 -5.13
CA THR A 53 2.50 5.67 -5.52
C THR A 53 3.15 4.51 -4.80
N VAL A 54 4.04 3.82 -5.51
CA VAL A 54 4.88 2.76 -4.95
C VAL A 54 6.30 3.04 -5.40
N ALA A 55 7.22 3.13 -4.45
CA ALA A 55 8.63 3.33 -4.72
C ALA A 55 9.44 2.36 -3.87
N TYR A 56 10.41 1.70 -4.48
CA TYR A 56 11.36 0.84 -3.78
C TYR A 56 12.78 1.38 -3.99
N GLY A 57 13.50 1.56 -2.89
CA GLY A 57 14.88 2.05 -2.90
C GLY A 57 15.52 1.89 -1.53
N ASP A 58 16.81 1.60 -1.50
CA ASP A 58 17.60 1.44 -0.27
C ASP A 58 17.02 0.40 0.71
N GLY A 59 16.41 -0.67 0.19
CA GLY A 59 15.75 -1.71 1.01
C GLY A 59 14.41 -1.28 1.63
N VAL A 60 13.89 -0.12 1.24
CA VAL A 60 12.63 0.43 1.76
C VAL A 60 11.59 0.50 0.64
N LEU A 61 10.47 -0.19 0.85
CA LEU A 61 9.27 -0.11 0.02
C LEU A 61 8.34 0.97 0.60
N ARG A 62 8.13 2.05 -0.15
CA ARG A 62 7.23 3.15 0.22
C ARG A 62 5.96 3.05 -0.61
N ILE A 63 4.82 2.94 0.06
CA ILE A 63 3.49 2.94 -0.55
C ILE A 63 2.75 4.13 0.06
N ALA A 64 2.34 5.07 -0.79
CA ALA A 64 1.59 6.24 -0.35
C ALA A 64 0.36 6.44 -1.23
N ALA A 65 -0.80 6.54 -0.59
CA ALA A 65 -1.96 7.12 -1.26
C ALA A 65 -1.64 8.57 -1.65
N ALA A 66 -2.27 9.06 -2.72
CA ALA A 66 -1.99 10.38 -3.27
C ALA A 66 -1.98 11.46 -2.16
N PRO A 67 -0.97 12.35 -2.13
CA PRO A 67 -0.93 13.40 -1.13
C PRO A 67 -2.22 14.22 -1.25
N ALA A 68 -2.89 14.45 -0.12
CA ALA A 68 -4.08 15.27 -0.03
C ALA A 68 -3.75 16.74 -0.32
N LYS A 69 -3.39 17.06 -1.57
CA LYS A 69 -3.12 18.43 -2.02
C LYS A 69 -4.34 19.34 -1.82
N ASN A 70 -5.53 18.77 -1.57
CA ASN A 70 -6.70 19.48 -1.10
C ASN A 70 -7.49 18.64 -0.08
N ARG A 71 -7.00 18.51 1.16
CA ARG A 71 -7.81 17.98 2.30
C ARG A 71 -9.07 18.83 2.59
N VAL A 72 -9.21 19.95 1.89
CA VAL A 72 -10.37 20.86 1.88
C VAL A 72 -11.49 20.37 0.93
N LEU A 73 -11.22 19.48 -0.03
CA LEU A 73 -12.16 19.07 -1.10
C LEU A 73 -12.75 17.65 -0.96
N GLY A 74 -12.78 17.10 0.26
CA GLY A 74 -13.54 15.88 0.56
C GLY A 74 -12.71 14.61 0.80
N ASN A 75 -13.42 13.47 0.86
CA ASN A 75 -12.88 12.17 1.24
C ASN A 75 -11.75 11.75 0.29
N SER A 76 -10.62 11.31 0.84
CA SER A 76 -9.39 10.97 0.10
C SER A 76 -9.50 9.71 -0.78
N GLY A 77 -10.68 9.07 -0.82
CA GLY A 77 -10.88 7.74 -1.36
C GLY A 77 -10.32 6.65 -0.44
N ALA A 78 -10.87 5.45 -0.53
CA ALA A 78 -10.37 4.25 0.15
C ALA A 78 -9.75 3.29 -0.87
N ILE A 79 -8.65 2.64 -0.49
CA ILE A 79 -7.94 1.69 -1.36
C ILE A 79 -7.67 0.37 -0.62
N GLU A 80 -7.62 -0.71 -1.38
CA GLU A 80 -7.12 -2.00 -0.91
C GLU A 80 -5.68 -2.18 -1.35
N VAL A 81 -4.79 -2.40 -0.39
CA VAL A 81 -3.36 -2.63 -0.63
C VAL A 81 -3.02 -4.05 -0.22
N THR A 82 -2.59 -4.86 -1.18
CA THR A 82 -2.01 -6.18 -0.90
C THR A 82 -0.52 -6.15 -1.18
N VAL A 83 0.28 -6.43 -0.16
CA VAL A 83 1.72 -6.59 -0.29
C VAL A 83 2.06 -8.04 0.00
N ARG A 84 2.68 -8.71 -0.96
CA ARG A 84 3.40 -9.96 -0.74
C ARG A 84 4.86 -9.56 -0.56
N LEU A 85 5.55 -10.15 0.41
CA LEU A 85 6.93 -9.77 0.75
C LEU A 85 7.71 -10.94 1.39
N PRO A 86 9.06 -10.88 1.40
CA PRO A 86 9.89 -11.87 2.09
C PRO A 86 9.59 -11.92 3.60
N ALA A 87 9.58 -13.11 4.17
CA ALA A 87 9.45 -13.32 5.61
C ALA A 87 10.55 -12.59 6.39
N GLY A 88 10.20 -12.04 7.56
CA GLY A 88 11.12 -11.24 8.38
C GLY A 88 11.22 -9.77 8.00
N SER A 89 10.49 -9.32 6.97
CA SER A 89 10.40 -7.89 6.63
C SER A 89 9.65 -7.12 7.71
N ARG A 90 9.94 -5.82 7.81
CA ARG A 90 9.30 -4.92 8.77
C ARG A 90 8.23 -4.09 8.07
N VAL A 91 7.15 -3.79 8.79
CA VAL A 91 6.05 -2.97 8.27
C VAL A 91 5.73 -1.87 9.27
N GLU A 92 5.70 -0.65 8.77
CA GLU A 92 5.19 0.52 9.46
C GLU A 92 4.02 1.07 8.63
N ALA A 93 2.83 1.12 9.24
CA ALA A 93 1.62 1.59 8.59
C ALA A 93 1.05 2.78 9.34
N LYS A 94 0.83 3.86 8.59
CA LYS A 94 0.17 5.07 9.04
C LYS A 94 -1.17 5.18 8.32
N THR A 95 -2.24 5.09 9.10
CA THR A 95 -3.60 5.07 8.60
C THR A 95 -4.52 5.88 9.50
N ALA A 96 -5.58 6.45 8.94
CA ALA A 96 -6.63 7.10 9.73
C ALA A 96 -7.81 6.16 10.00
N ASP A 97 -8.23 5.41 8.98
CA ASP A 97 -9.38 4.50 9.02
C ASP A 97 -9.17 3.30 8.07
N ALA A 98 -8.28 2.40 8.46
CA ALA A 98 -7.99 1.21 7.64
C ALA A 98 -7.91 -0.06 8.47
N GLU A 99 -8.42 -1.16 7.91
CA GLU A 99 -8.15 -2.50 8.43
C GLU A 99 -6.70 -2.88 8.08
N PHE A 100 -5.94 -3.35 9.08
CA PHE A 100 -4.59 -3.85 8.88
C PHE A 100 -4.52 -5.34 9.22
N ARG A 101 -4.07 -6.16 8.28
CA ARG A 101 -3.94 -7.61 8.46
C ARG A 101 -2.60 -8.13 7.94
N GLY A 102 -1.85 -8.79 8.82
CA GLY A 102 -0.68 -9.60 8.47
C GLY A 102 -1.00 -11.09 8.49
N VAL A 103 -0.47 -11.84 7.52
CA VAL A 103 -0.54 -13.30 7.40
C VAL A 103 0.86 -13.86 7.16
#